data_AF-A0A0F9J5Y2-F1
#
_entry.id   AF-A0A0F9J5Y2-F1
#
_cell.length_a   1.000
_cell.length_b   1.000
_cell.length_c   1.000
_cell.angle_alpha   90.00
_cell.angle_beta   90.00
_cell.angle_gamma   90.00
#
_symmetry.space_group_name_H-M   'P 1'
#
loop_
_entity.id
_entity.type
_entity.pdbx_description
1 polymer ?
#
loop_
_entity_poly.entity_id
_entity_poly.type
_entity_poly.pdbx_seq_one_letter_code
_entity_poly.pdbx_strand_id
1 'polypeptide(L)' 'MRRLLIKLGAWLLSWSIPRCVWEDARLECAKVADLDRSGEGKRHVVYAVLIKKYPKTRRRNLALVIELVLQ' A
#
# COMPACT_ATOMS: atom_id res chain seq x y z
N MET A 1 16.20 -8.32 17.09
CA MET A 1 16.56 -6.93 16.68
C MET A 1 16.35 -6.60 15.19
N ARG A 2 16.34 -7.57 14.25
CA ARG A 2 16.03 -7.30 12.82
C ARG A 2 14.67 -6.63 12.55
N ARG A 3 13.63 -6.93 13.33
CA ARG A 3 12.28 -6.35 13.15
C ARG A 3 12.20 -4.83 13.37
N LEU A 4 13.07 -4.27 14.23
CA LEU A 4 13.08 -2.83 14.52
C LEU A 4 13.66 -2.01 13.36
N LEU A 5 14.74 -2.50 12.74
CA LEU A 5 15.34 -1.88 11.55
C LEU A 5 14.40 -1.93 10.34
N ILE A 6 13.65 -3.02 10.17
CA ILE A 6 12.65 -3.13 9.10
C ILE A 6 11.51 -2.13 9.32
N LYS A 7 11.05 -1.96 10.57
CA LYS A 7 10.04 -0.94 10.91
C LYS A 7 10.52 0.48 10.64
N LEU A 8 11.75 0.82 11.04
CA LEU A 8 12.35 2.13 10.76
C LEU A 8 12.55 2.38 9.25
N GLY A 9 12.99 1.37 8.51
CA GLY A 9 13.12 1.44 7.05
C GLY A 9 11.78 1.63 6.34
N ALA A 10 10.73 0.92 6.77
CA ALA A 10 9.37 1.11 6.30
C ALA A 10 8.83 2.51 6.64
N TRP A 11 9.16 3.04 7.83
CA TRP A 11 8.76 4.38 8.25
C TRP A 11 9.43 5.47 7.40
N LEU A 12 10.73 5.36 7.15
CA LEU A 12 11.46 6.29 6.27
C LEU A 12 10.97 6.20 4.82
N LEU A 13 10.73 4.98 4.32
CA LEU A 13 10.17 4.77 2.99
C LEU A 13 8.75 5.33 2.89
N SER A 14 7.93 5.23 3.94
CA SER A 14 6.59 5.80 3.99
C SER A 14 6.58 7.33 3.84
N TRP A 15 7.62 8.01 4.36
CA TRP A 15 7.79 9.46 4.25
C TRP A 15 8.06 9.93 2.81
N SER A 16 8.66 9.06 1.99
CA SER A 16 8.91 9.33 0.57
C SER A 16 7.68 9.16 -0.33
N ILE A 17 6.56 8.70 0.24
CA ILE A 17 5.33 8.42 -0.51
C ILE A 17 4.45 9.65 -0.47
N PRO A 18 4.02 10.19 -1.63
CA PRO A 18 3.11 11.32 -1.67
C PRO A 18 1.80 11.02 -0.93
N ARG A 19 1.27 11.99 -0.19
CA ARG A 19 -0.02 11.87 0.52
C ARG A 19 -1.19 11.49 -0.40
N CYS A 20 -1.20 11.95 -1.65
CA CYS A 20 -2.22 11.57 -2.62
C CYS A 20 -2.27 10.06 -2.91
N VAL A 21 -1.13 9.37 -2.88
CA VAL A 21 -1.06 7.91 -3.05
C VAL A 21 -1.69 7.20 -1.85
N TRP A 22 -1.51 7.74 -0.64
CA TRP A 22 -2.11 7.21 0.58
C TRP A 22 -3.63 7.37 0.61
N GLU A 23 -4.12 8.56 0.27
CA GLU A 23 -5.55 8.84 0.22
C GLU A 23 -6.24 7.98 -0.84
N ASP A 24 -5.64 7.87 -2.03
CA ASP A 24 -6.15 6.98 -3.07
C ASP A 24 -6.12 5.52 -2.66
N ALA A 25 -5.04 5.04 -2.05
CA ALA A 25 -4.98 3.67 -1.56
C ALA A 25 -6.10 3.39 -0.55
N ARG A 26 -6.37 4.33 0.36
CA ARG A 26 -7.46 4.22 1.33
C ARG A 26 -8.83 4.21 0.66
N LEU A 27 -9.05 5.09 -0.31
CA LEU A 27 -10.31 5.14 -1.08
C LEU A 27 -10.53 3.87 -1.89
N GLU A 28 -9.50 3.38 -2.58
CA GLU A 28 -9.58 2.15 -3.36
C GLU A 28 -9.76 0.91 -2.45
N CYS A 29 -9.06 0.84 -1.32
CA CYS A 29 -9.30 -0.19 -0.31
C CYS A 29 -10.73 -0.15 0.25
N ALA A 30 -11.34 1.02 0.42
CA ALA A 30 -12.73 1.13 0.88
C ALA A 30 -13.74 0.69 -0.19
N LYS A 31 -13.43 0.88 -1.47
CA LYS A 31 -14.28 0.45 -2.60
C LYS A 31 -14.23 -1.05 -2.85
N VAL A 32 -13.07 -1.68 -2.65
CA VAL A 32 -12.89 -3.11 -2.90
C VAL A 32 -13.45 -3.89 -1.72
N ALA A 33 -14.54 -4.62 -1.96
CA ALA A 33 -15.10 -5.57 -1.02
C ALA A 33 -14.07 -6.64 -0.66
N ASP A 34 -14.17 -7.22 0.54
CA ASP A 34 -13.26 -8.28 0.96
C ASP A 34 -13.52 -9.54 0.11
N LEU A 35 -12.68 -9.70 -0.91
CA LEU A 35 -12.75 -10.79 -1.88
C LEU A 35 -12.37 -12.14 -1.26
N ASP A 36 -11.60 -12.12 -0.19
CA ASP A 36 -11.02 -13.30 0.44
C ASP A 36 -10.73 -13.06 1.93
N ARG A 37 -10.76 -14.13 2.75
CA ARG A 37 -10.45 -14.04 4.18
C ARG A 37 -9.01 -13.59 4.49
N SER A 38 -8.08 -13.69 3.52
CA SER A 38 -6.69 -13.25 3.66
C SER A 38 -6.49 -11.77 3.27
N GLY A 39 -7.48 -11.14 2.64
CA GLY A 39 -7.36 -9.80 2.06
C GLY A 39 -6.31 -9.70 0.95
N GLU A 40 -5.86 -10.82 0.40
CA GLU A 40 -4.83 -10.88 -0.63
C GLU A 40 -5.39 -10.49 -2.00
N GLY A 41 -6.60 -10.93 -2.32
CA GLY A 41 -7.31 -10.49 -3.52
C GLY A 41 -7.55 -8.98 -3.51
N LYS A 42 -7.93 -8.43 -2.36
CA LYS A 42 -8.09 -6.98 -2.15
C LYS A 42 -6.78 -6.23 -2.39
N ARG A 43 -5.66 -6.72 -1.84
CA ARG A 43 -4.33 -6.16 -2.06
C ARG A 43 -3.95 -6.12 -3.54
N HIS A 44 -4.19 -7.21 -4.26
CA HIS A 44 -3.88 -7.31 -5.69
C HIS A 44 -4.70 -6.33 -6.53
N VAL A 45 -6.01 -6.21 -6.25
CA VAL A 45 -6.89 -5.28 -6.98
C VAL A 45 -6.48 -3.84 -6.75
N VAL A 46 -6.30 -3.43 -5.49
CA VAL A 46 -5.89 -2.07 -5.16
C VAL A 46 -4.50 -1.75 -5.73
N TYR A 47 -3.57 -2.70 -5.68
CA TYR A 47 -2.24 -2.55 -6.29
C TYR A 47 -2.33 -2.33 -7.80
N ALA A 48 -3.17 -3.09 -8.51
CA ALA A 48 -3.37 -2.95 -9.94
C ALA A 48 -3.96 -1.58 -10.32
N VAL A 49 -4.80 -0.99 -9.48
CA VAL A 49 -5.31 0.38 -9.67
C VAL A 49 -4.22 1.41 -9.42
N LEU A 50 -3.51 1.31 -8.29
CA LEU A 50 -2.49 2.28 -7.89
C LEU A 50 -1.28 2.30 -8.84
N ILE A 51 -0.84 1.15 -9.36
CA ILE A 51 0.28 1.11 -10.31
C ILE A 51 -0.07 1.77 -11.65
N LYS A 52 -1.34 1.70 -12.08
CA LYS A 52 -1.83 2.41 -13.27
C LYS A 52 -1.93 3.91 -13.03
N LYS A 53 -2.41 4.33 -11.85
CA LYS A 53 -2.57 5.73 -11.48
C LYS A 53 -1.23 6.42 -11.19
N TYR A 54 -0.28 5.69 -10.61
CA TYR A 54 1.02 6.18 -10.17
C TYR A 54 2.19 5.37 -10.76
N PRO A 55 2.39 5.38 -12.09
CA PRO A 55 3.42 4.55 -12.74
C PRO A 55 4.85 4.96 -12.37
N LYS A 56 5.05 6.21 -11.91
CA LYS A 56 6.34 6.73 -11.46
C LYS A 56 6.68 6.37 -10.01
N THR A 57 5.71 5.91 -9.22
CA THR A 57 5.93 5.51 -7.83
C THR A 57 6.56 4.13 -7.80
N ARG A 58 7.59 3.94 -6.96
CA ARG A 58 8.24 2.64 -6.82
C ARG A 58 7.21 1.57 -6.40
N ARG A 59 7.21 0.42 -7.08
CA ARG A 59 6.32 -0.71 -6.80
C ARG A 59 6.29 -1.14 -5.33
N ARG A 60 7.47 -1.16 -4.68
CA ARG A 60 7.59 -1.47 -3.25
C ARG A 60 6.86 -0.47 -2.35
N ASN A 61 6.86 0.81 -2.72
CA ASN A 61 6.16 1.85 -1.97
C ASN A 61 4.65 1.68 -2.10
N LEU A 62 4.15 1.34 -3.30
CA LEU A 62 2.73 1.06 -3.51
C LEU A 62 2.27 -0.15 -2.69
N ALA A 63 3.04 -1.25 -2.72
CA ALA A 63 2.74 -2.43 -1.89
C ALA A 63 2.75 -2.10 -0.40
N LEU A 64 3.75 -1.34 0.07
CA LEU A 64 3.86 -0.93 1.47
C LEU A 64 2.66 -0.10 1.94
N VAL A 65 2.18 0.84 1.14
CA VAL A 65 1.00 1.67 1.48
C VAL A 65 -0.22 0.80 1.65
N ILE A 66 -0.45 -0.13 0.74
CA ILE A 66 -1.62 -1.02 0.79
C ILE A 66 -1.56 -1.89 2.04
N GLU A 67 -0.39 -2.44 2.37
CA GLU A 67 -0.20 -3.20 3.61
C GLU A 67 -0.47 -2.35 4.85
N LEU A 68 0.01 -1.09 4.88
CA LEU A 68 -0.18 -0.18 6.01
C LEU A 68 -1.63 0.31 6.15
N VAL A 69 -2.39 0.37 5.05
CA VAL A 69 -3.81 0.76 5.05
C VAL A 69 -4.72 -0.41 5.51
N LEU A 70 -4.30 -1.65 5.29
CA LEU A 70 -5.08 -2.86 5.63
C LEU A 70 -4.73 -3.47 6.99
N GLN A 71 -3.68 -2.99 7.66
CA GLN A 71 -3.39 -3.32 9.06
C GLN A 71 -4.41 -2.69 10.01
#